data_AF-A0A383BWL3-F1
#
_entry.id   AF-A0A383BWL3-F1
#
_cell.length_a   1.000
_cell.length_b   1.000
_cell.length_c   1.000
_cell.angle_alpha   90.00
_cell.angle_beta   90.00
_cell.angle_gamma   90.00
#
_symmetry.space_group_name_H-M   'P 1'
#
loop_
_entity.id
_entity.type
_entity.pdbx_description
1 polymer ?
#
loop_
_entity_poly.entity_id
_entity_poly.type
_entity_poly.pdbx_seq_one_letter_code
_entity_poly.pdbx_strand_id
1 'polypeptide(L)'
;VIIGTPFALHNSRHREEENAKIVFDLVQHIIGKNYHVYVTDRYKVWMKNKTGEGSELLKKEKAIFEQLLRTELDIINPKIIITLGGDANDIIKKLLKNIDLGFNPHHLPFLHPSPTARRWWDERVFQRAEKWSQEKWNREILEYMNNEFDKYLD
;
A
#
# COMPACT_ATOMS: atom_id res chain seq x y z
N VAL A 1 -3.92 12.60 13.68
CA VAL A 1 -3.31 11.34 13.21
C VAL A 1 -4.22 10.19 13.65
N ILE A 2 -4.78 9.40 12.73
CA ILE A 2 -5.40 8.11 13.08
C ILE A 2 -4.68 7.03 12.27
N ILE A 3 -3.73 6.36 12.93
CA ILE A 3 -2.99 5.22 12.41
C ILE A 3 -3.80 3.96 12.71
N GLY A 4 -4.51 3.44 11.71
CA GLY A 4 -4.76 2.00 11.64
C GLY A 4 -3.42 1.36 11.28
N THR A 5 -2.87 0.50 12.14
CA THR A 5 -1.59 -0.14 11.82
C THR A 5 -1.87 -1.29 10.86
N PRO A 6 -1.49 -1.22 9.57
CA PRO A 6 -1.39 -2.44 8.76
C PRO A 6 -0.50 -3.43 9.50
N PHE A 7 -0.74 -4.72 9.28
CA PHE A 7 -0.20 -5.77 10.16
C PHE A 7 1.33 -5.71 10.30
N ALA A 8 2.06 -5.18 9.32
CA ALA A 8 3.51 -5.01 9.46
C ALA A 8 3.89 -3.79 10.33
N LEU A 9 3.18 -2.66 10.24
CA LEU A 9 3.66 -1.38 10.79
C LEU A 9 3.44 -1.20 12.29
N HIS A 10 2.76 -2.14 12.98
CA HIS A 10 2.63 -2.07 14.44
C HIS A 10 3.95 -2.38 15.18
N ASN A 11 4.83 -3.18 14.58
CA ASN A 11 6.13 -3.56 15.15
C ASN A 11 7.23 -2.57 14.70
N SER A 12 8.03 -2.04 15.64
CA SER A 12 9.14 -1.11 15.33
C SER A 12 10.16 -1.72 14.38
N ARG A 13 10.47 -3.01 14.53
CA ARG A 13 11.41 -3.71 13.65
C ARG A 13 10.99 -3.65 12.18
N HIS A 14 9.70 -3.79 11.89
CA HIS A 14 9.17 -3.67 10.53
C HIS A 14 9.24 -2.24 10.00
N ARG A 15 9.11 -1.22 10.87
CA ARG A 15 9.23 0.20 10.50
C ARG A 15 10.68 0.64 10.27
N GLU A 16 11.63 0.02 10.97
CA GLU A 16 13.01 0.53 11.07
C GLU A 16 14.03 -0.29 10.28
N GLU A 17 13.81 -1.60 10.11
CA GLU A 17 14.87 -2.50 9.62
C GLU A 17 14.45 -3.41 8.47
N GLU A 18 13.15 -3.58 8.25
CA GLU A 18 12.64 -4.55 7.28
C GLU A 18 11.94 -3.90 6.07
N ASN A 19 11.42 -4.75 5.18
CA ASN A 19 10.78 -4.38 3.92
C ASN A 19 9.60 -3.42 4.07
N ALA A 20 9.01 -3.26 5.26
CA ALA A 20 7.93 -2.31 5.49
C ALA A 20 8.43 -0.89 5.82
N LYS A 21 9.74 -0.69 6.05
CA LYS A 21 10.35 0.62 6.28
C LYS A 21 10.05 1.59 5.15
N ILE A 22 10.19 1.16 3.89
CA ILE A 22 9.92 2.03 2.75
C ILE A 22 8.48 2.52 2.71
N VAL A 23 7.51 1.67 3.06
CA VAL A 23 6.10 2.07 3.18
C VAL A 23 5.93 3.04 4.34
N PHE A 24 6.61 2.83 5.46
CA PHE A 24 6.59 3.75 6.58
C PHE A 24 7.18 5.12 6.23
N ASP A 25 8.31 5.16 5.52
CA ASP A 25 8.96 6.39 5.08
C ASP A 25 8.07 7.17 4.10
N LEU A 26 7.37 6.48 3.19
CA LEU A 26 6.35 7.08 2.32
C LEU A 26 5.21 7.71 3.14
N VAL A 27 4.73 7.03 4.17
CA VAL A 27 3.68 7.58 5.06
C VAL A 27 4.19 8.82 5.80
N GLN A 28 5.44 8.80 6.29
CA GLN A 28 6.05 9.96 6.94
C GLN A 28 6.18 11.15 6.00
N HIS A 29 6.53 10.92 4.74
CA HIS A 29 6.58 11.97 3.71
C HIS A 29 5.23 12.66 3.53
N ILE A 30 4.15 11.88 3.38
CA ILE A 30 2.79 12.41 3.24
C ILE A 30 2.36 13.22 4.49
N ILE A 31 2.66 12.70 5.69
CA ILE A 31 2.38 13.42 6.95
C ILE A 31 3.17 14.73 7.02
N GLY A 32 4.43 14.73 6.57
CA GLY A 32 5.28 15.92 6.50
C GLY A 32 4.73 17.02 5.59
N LYS A 33 3.89 16.66 4.62
CA LYS A 33 3.13 17.58 3.76
C LYS A 33 1.82 18.08 4.39
N ASN A 34 1.60 17.83 5.68
CA ASN A 34 0.41 18.22 6.45
C ASN A 34 -0.89 17.50 6.03
N TYR A 35 -0.78 16.28 5.49
CA TYR A 35 -1.94 15.43 5.20
C TYR A 35 -2.29 14.52 6.37
N HIS A 36 -3.58 14.28 6.56
CA HIS A 36 -4.07 13.22 7.44
C HIS A 36 -4.09 11.89 6.71
N VAL A 37 -3.32 10.92 7.21
CA VAL A 37 -3.16 9.61 6.58
C VAL A 37 -3.87 8.52 7.40
N TYR A 38 -4.66 7.69 6.71
CA TYR A 38 -5.17 6.42 7.21
C TYR A 38 -4.55 5.29 6.38
N VAL A 39 -3.83 4.39 7.05
CA VAL A 39 -3.18 3.24 6.40
C VAL A 39 -3.97 1.99 6.79
N THR A 40 -4.24 1.12 5.81
CA THR A 40 -4.99 -0.11 6.04
C THR A 40 -4.58 -1.17 5.03
N ASP A 41 -4.74 -2.44 5.42
CA ASP A 41 -4.56 -3.58 4.52
C ASP A 41 -5.92 -4.09 4.05
N ARG A 42 -5.94 -4.67 2.84
CA ARG A 42 -7.11 -5.43 2.37
C ARG A 42 -7.43 -6.56 3.35
N TYR A 43 -6.45 -7.36 3.71
CA TYR A 43 -6.61 -8.49 4.62
C TYR A 43 -6.37 -8.04 6.05
N LYS A 44 -7.31 -8.32 6.95
CA LYS A 44 -7.22 -7.89 8.35
C LYS A 44 -6.46 -8.86 9.25
N VAL A 45 -6.18 -10.06 8.73
CA VAL A 45 -5.41 -11.09 9.41
C VAL A 45 -4.41 -11.70 8.44
N TRP A 46 -3.28 -12.11 8.98
CA TRP A 46 -2.28 -12.87 8.26
C TRP A 46 -2.31 -14.32 8.74
N MET A 47 -2.70 -15.24 7.85
CA MET A 47 -2.70 -16.69 8.14
C MET A 47 -1.64 -17.37 7.30
N LYS A 48 -1.01 -18.41 7.86
CA LYS A 48 -0.08 -19.30 7.17
C LYS A 48 -0.47 -20.74 7.50
N ASN A 49 -0.43 -21.63 6.51
CA ASN A 49 -0.49 -23.06 6.78
C ASN A 49 0.85 -23.53 7.38
N LYS A 50 0.94 -24.82 7.72
CA LYS A 50 2.17 -25.41 8.29
C LYS A 50 3.38 -25.30 7.35
N THR A 51 3.16 -25.12 6.04
CA THR A 51 4.21 -24.94 5.02
C THR A 51 4.54 -23.46 4.74
N GLY A 52 3.86 -22.51 5.40
CA GLY A 52 4.13 -21.07 5.29
C GLY A 52 3.35 -20.33 4.20
N GLU A 53 2.46 -21.01 3.48
CA GLU A 53 1.61 -20.43 2.43
C GLU A 53 0.34 -19.81 3.05
N GLY A 54 0.01 -18.58 2.68
CA GLY A 54 -1.02 -17.79 3.39
C GLY A 54 -2.30 -17.44 2.62
N SER A 55 -2.25 -17.31 1.29
CA SER A 55 -3.34 -16.70 0.52
C SER A 55 -4.56 -17.59 0.30
N GLU A 56 -4.38 -18.92 0.33
CA GLU A 56 -5.47 -19.88 0.07
C GLU A 56 -6.40 -20.06 1.26
N LEU A 57 -5.92 -19.80 2.47
CA LEU A 57 -6.65 -20.04 3.72
C LEU A 57 -7.79 -19.05 3.97
N LEU A 58 -7.74 -17.87 3.35
CA LEU A 58 -8.66 -16.76 3.62
C LEU A 58 -9.75 -16.59 2.54
N LYS A 59 -9.96 -17.59 1.68
CA LYS A 59 -10.90 -17.48 0.54
C LYS A 59 -12.33 -17.16 0.99
N LYS A 60 -12.79 -17.69 2.13
CA LYS A 60 -14.15 -17.46 2.66
C LYS A 60 -14.28 -16.07 3.28
N GLU A 61 -13.22 -15.60 3.91
CA GLU A 61 -13.13 -14.34 4.65
C GLU A 61 -12.93 -13.14 3.72
N LYS A 62 -12.56 -13.35 2.44
CA LYS A 62 -12.41 -12.28 1.44
C LYS A 62 -13.61 -11.35 1.37
N ALA A 63 -14.84 -11.89 1.40
CA ALA A 63 -16.06 -11.07 1.36
C ALA A 63 -16.21 -10.21 2.62
N ILE A 64 -15.85 -10.75 3.79
CA ILE A 64 -15.86 -10.03 5.06
C ILE A 64 -14.84 -8.89 5.02
N PHE A 65 -13.62 -9.16 4.56
CA PHE A 65 -12.58 -8.14 4.46
C PHE A 65 -12.91 -7.04 3.43
N GLU A 66 -13.55 -7.40 2.32
CA GLU A 66 -14.05 -6.43 1.35
C GLU A 66 -15.13 -5.53 1.96
N GLN A 67 -16.07 -6.11 2.71
CA GLN A 67 -17.09 -5.34 3.42
C GLN A 67 -16.48 -4.43 4.49
N LEU A 68 -15.49 -4.90 5.24
CA LEU A 68 -14.77 -4.07 6.22
C LEU A 68 -14.02 -2.92 5.55
N LEU A 69 -13.29 -3.19 4.46
CA LEU A 69 -12.59 -2.15 3.71
C LEU A 69 -13.57 -1.12 3.14
N ARG A 70 -14.75 -1.54 2.68
CA ARG A 70 -15.83 -0.62 2.27
C ARG A 70 -16.26 0.27 3.43
N THR A 71 -16.54 -0.30 4.60
CA THR A 71 -16.92 0.47 5.79
C THR A 71 -15.81 1.45 6.22
N GLU A 72 -14.54 1.05 6.13
CA GLU A 72 -13.41 1.93 6.38
C GLU A 72 -13.40 3.12 5.41
N LEU A 73 -13.62 2.88 4.11
CA LEU A 73 -13.72 3.94 3.11
C LEU A 73 -14.88 4.90 3.38
N ASP A 74 -16.04 4.38 3.77
CA ASP A 74 -17.23 5.19 4.12
C ASP A 74 -16.98 6.08 5.36
N ILE A 75 -16.29 5.55 6.38
CA ILE A 75 -15.97 6.29 7.62
C ILE A 75 -14.89 7.34 7.38
N ILE A 76 -13.83 6.96 6.65
CA ILE A 76 -12.67 7.83 6.45
C ILE A 76 -12.96 8.90 5.40
N ASN A 77 -13.81 8.59 4.41
CA ASN A 77 -14.17 9.49 3.32
C ASN A 77 -12.93 10.19 2.70
N PRO A 78 -11.96 9.40 2.19
CA PRO A 78 -10.68 9.96 1.75
C PRO A 78 -10.85 10.80 0.46
N LYS A 79 -10.13 11.93 0.38
CA LYS A 79 -10.01 12.69 -0.89
C LYS A 79 -9.12 11.99 -1.92
N ILE A 80 -8.09 11.28 -1.44
CA ILE A 80 -7.10 10.57 -2.24
C ILE A 80 -6.95 9.16 -1.69
N ILE A 81 -6.98 8.16 -2.57
CA ILE A 81 -6.70 6.76 -2.22
C ILE A 81 -5.43 6.34 -2.95
N ILE A 82 -4.39 5.98 -2.20
CA ILE A 82 -3.14 5.44 -2.72
C ILE A 82 -3.15 3.93 -2.52
N THR A 83 -2.98 3.14 -3.59
CA THR A 83 -2.89 1.68 -3.50
C THR A 83 -1.52 1.18 -3.92
N LEU A 84 -0.91 0.32 -3.09
CA LEU A 84 0.38 -0.29 -3.37
C LEU A 84 0.18 -1.74 -3.83
N GLY A 85 0.47 -2.01 -5.11
CA GLY A 85 0.36 -3.34 -5.71
C GLY A 85 -0.99 -3.66 -6.33
N GLY A 86 -1.00 -4.71 -7.17
CA GLY A 86 -2.17 -5.08 -7.98
C GLY A 86 -3.38 -5.48 -7.14
N ASP A 87 -3.17 -6.27 -6.08
CA ASP A 87 -4.27 -6.78 -5.25
C ASP A 87 -5.07 -5.65 -4.57
N ALA A 88 -4.37 -4.64 -4.05
CA ALA A 88 -4.98 -3.44 -3.46
C ALA A 88 -5.66 -2.57 -4.51
N ASN A 89 -5.03 -2.37 -5.67
CA ASN A 89 -5.60 -1.62 -6.77
C ASN A 89 -6.90 -2.25 -7.30
N ASP A 90 -6.92 -3.57 -7.48
CA ASP A 90 -8.05 -4.28 -8.07
C ASP A 90 -9.27 -4.24 -7.14
N ILE A 91 -9.07 -4.42 -5.83
CA ILE A 91 -10.17 -4.35 -4.87
C ILE A 91 -10.72 -2.92 -4.74
N ILE A 92 -9.88 -1.89 -4.74
CA ILE A 92 -10.36 -0.50 -4.71
C ILE A 92 -11.11 -0.17 -6.00
N LYS A 93 -10.60 -0.56 -7.18
CA LYS A 93 -11.34 -0.37 -8.44
C LYS A 93 -12.70 -1.06 -8.43
N LYS A 94 -12.79 -2.27 -7.85
CA LYS A 94 -14.06 -2.99 -7.70
C LYS A 94 -15.02 -2.20 -6.80
N LEU A 95 -14.54 -1.71 -5.66
CA LEU A 95 -15.36 -0.95 -4.71
C LEU A 95 -15.84 0.39 -5.31
N LEU A 96 -14.95 1.14 -5.97
CA LEU A 96 -15.30 2.43 -6.60
C LEU A 96 -16.26 2.29 -7.79
N LYS A 97 -16.25 1.17 -8.52
CA LYS A 97 -17.17 0.93 -9.65
C LYS A 97 -18.58 0.56 -9.24
N ASN A 98 -18.72 -0.15 -8.12
CA ASN A 98 -19.95 -0.84 -7.75
C ASN A 98 -20.76 -0.12 -6.68
N ILE A 99 -20.36 1.09 -6.27
CA ILE A 99 -20.92 1.76 -5.11
C ILE A 99 -21.14 3.24 -5.42
N ASP A 100 -22.33 3.70 -5.08
CA ASP A 100 -22.65 5.12 -4.87
C ASP A 100 -21.99 5.56 -3.55
N LEU A 101 -20.65 5.59 -3.55
CA LEU A 101 -19.93 6.20 -2.44
C LEU A 101 -20.35 7.67 -2.48
N GLY A 102 -20.75 8.24 -1.35
CA GLY A 102 -21.12 9.65 -1.26
C GLY A 102 -19.96 10.62 -1.53
N PHE A 103 -18.84 10.11 -2.05
CA PHE A 103 -17.62 10.81 -2.37
C PHE A 103 -16.92 10.19 -3.60
N ASN A 104 -16.13 11.00 -4.30
CA ASN A 104 -15.38 10.61 -5.48
C ASN A 104 -13.87 10.82 -5.23
N PRO A 105 -13.18 9.81 -4.67
CA PRO A 105 -11.77 9.93 -4.32
C PRO A 105 -10.89 9.92 -5.56
N HIS A 106 -9.77 10.65 -5.53
CA HIS A 106 -8.73 10.49 -6.54
C HIS A 106 -7.95 9.19 -6.27
N HIS A 107 -8.12 8.18 -7.13
CA HIS A 107 -7.46 6.87 -6.97
C HIS A 107 -6.11 6.83 -7.69
N LEU A 108 -5.03 6.65 -6.93
CA LEU A 108 -3.65 6.61 -7.40
C LEU A 108 -3.03 5.21 -7.20
N PRO A 109 -2.95 4.38 -8.25
CA PRO A 109 -2.34 3.06 -8.17
C PRO A 109 -0.83 3.10 -8.42
N PHE A 110 -0.07 2.49 -7.52
CA PHE A 110 1.39 2.36 -7.63
C PHE A 110 1.85 0.91 -7.51
N LEU A 111 3.05 0.63 -8.03
CA LEU A 111 3.72 -0.64 -7.79
C LEU A 111 4.04 -0.79 -6.30
N HIS A 112 3.90 -2.00 -5.77
CA HIS A 112 4.25 -2.25 -4.39
C HIS A 112 5.78 -2.11 -4.20
N PRO A 113 6.26 -1.40 -3.17
CA PRO A 113 7.70 -1.22 -2.94
C PRO A 113 8.39 -2.44 -2.29
N SER A 114 7.90 -3.66 -2.54
CA SER A 114 8.48 -4.88 -1.97
C SER A 114 9.61 -5.43 -2.84
N PRO A 115 10.60 -6.15 -2.26
CA PRO A 115 11.61 -6.85 -3.04
C PRO A 115 11.01 -7.87 -4.04
N THR A 116 9.84 -8.44 -3.73
CA THR A 116 9.12 -9.35 -4.64
C THR A 116 8.63 -8.67 -5.91
N ALA A 117 8.45 -7.34 -5.88
CA ALA A 117 8.10 -6.54 -7.04
C ALA A 117 9.32 -6.01 -7.81
N ARG A 118 10.56 -6.36 -7.41
CA ARG A 118 11.80 -5.82 -8.00
C ARG A 118 11.84 -5.89 -9.52
N ARG A 119 11.50 -7.05 -10.08
CA ARG A 119 11.48 -7.23 -11.54
C ARG A 119 10.57 -6.19 -12.22
N TRP A 120 9.39 -5.95 -11.67
CA TRP A 120 8.44 -4.99 -12.23
C TRP A 120 8.95 -3.54 -12.14
N TRP A 121 9.60 -3.17 -11.04
CA TRP A 121 10.26 -1.86 -10.91
C TRP A 121 11.36 -1.68 -11.93
N ASP A 122 12.21 -2.70 -12.09
CA ASP A 122 13.34 -2.65 -13.01
C ASP A 122 12.88 -2.61 -14.47
N GLU A 123 11.84 -3.37 -14.84
CA GLU A 123 11.33 -3.43 -16.22
C GLU A 123 10.48 -2.22 -16.61
N ARG A 124 9.69 -1.67 -15.67
CA ARG A 124 8.65 -0.67 -15.99
C ARG A 124 9.00 0.75 -15.59
N VAL A 125 9.85 0.92 -14.58
CA VAL A 125 10.17 2.24 -14.01
C VAL A 125 11.63 2.59 -14.27
N PHE A 126 12.57 1.81 -13.73
CA PHE A 126 13.98 2.17 -13.78
C PHE A 126 14.67 1.81 -15.09
N GLN A 127 14.18 0.80 -15.82
CA GLN A 127 14.73 0.31 -17.09
C GLN A 127 16.26 0.17 -17.07
N ARG A 128 16.79 -0.38 -15.98
CA ARG A 128 18.23 -0.38 -15.69
C ARG A 128 18.93 -1.62 -16.23
N ALA A 129 20.13 -1.43 -16.78
CA ALA A 129 20.99 -2.52 -17.24
C ALA A 129 21.82 -3.16 -16.11
N GLU A 130 22.19 -2.38 -15.09
CA GLU A 130 23.09 -2.82 -14.02
C GLU A 130 22.36 -3.19 -12.74
N LYS A 131 22.90 -4.17 -11.98
CA LYS A 131 22.36 -4.61 -10.68
C LYS A 131 22.67 -3.59 -9.56
N TRP A 132 21.64 -3.06 -8.91
CA TRP A 132 21.77 -2.18 -7.74
C TRP A 132 21.85 -2.97 -6.43
N SER A 133 22.50 -2.38 -5.42
CA SER A 133 22.39 -2.83 -4.04
C SER A 133 20.94 -2.67 -3.54
N GLN A 134 20.57 -3.40 -2.49
CA GLN A 134 19.24 -3.28 -1.88
C GLN A 134 19.00 -1.85 -1.36
N GLU A 135 20.01 -1.25 -0.74
CA GLU A 135 19.95 0.12 -0.21
C GLU A 135 19.70 1.15 -1.30
N LYS A 136 20.47 1.08 -2.40
CA LYS A 136 20.25 1.96 -3.56
C LYS A 136 18.86 1.73 -4.11
N TRP A 137 18.45 0.48 -4.33
CA TRP A 137 17.12 0.17 -4.85
C TRP A 137 15.99 0.73 -3.98
N ASN A 138 16.09 0.62 -2.65
CA ASN A 138 15.10 1.19 -1.73
C ASN A 138 15.06 2.73 -1.82
N ARG A 139 16.23 3.39 -1.88
CA ARG A 139 16.32 4.85 -1.97
C ARG A 139 15.67 5.39 -3.24
N GLU A 140 15.97 4.79 -4.38
CA GLU A 140 15.48 5.25 -5.69
C GLU A 140 13.96 5.02 -5.83
N ILE A 141 13.41 3.97 -5.20
CA ILE A 141 11.94 3.78 -5.13
C ILE A 141 11.31 4.85 -4.25
N LEU A 142 11.88 5.10 -3.07
CA LEU A 142 11.33 6.09 -2.15
C LEU A 142 11.31 7.48 -2.81
N GLU A 143 12.41 7.86 -3.46
CA GLU A 143 12.52 9.13 -4.19
C GLU A 143 11.50 9.21 -5.33
N TYR A 144 11.43 8.18 -6.19
CA TYR A 144 10.46 8.13 -7.27
C TYR A 144 9.02 8.28 -6.75
N MET A 145 8.65 7.49 -5.75
CA MET A 145 7.29 7.49 -5.22
C MET A 145 6.93 8.80 -4.52
N ASN A 146 7.86 9.40 -3.77
CA ASN A 146 7.64 10.73 -3.18
C ASN A 146 7.40 11.78 -4.26
N ASN A 147 8.19 11.77 -5.33
CA ASN A 147 8.00 12.68 -6.47
C ASN A 147 6.66 12.46 -7.16
N GLU A 148 6.20 11.20 -7.31
CA GLU A 148 4.88 10.91 -7.86
C GLU A 148 3.75 11.34 -6.93
N PHE A 149 3.90 11.16 -5.63
CA PHE A 149 2.89 11.58 -4.65
C PHE A 149 2.78 13.09 -4.62
N ASP A 150 3.90 13.80 -4.66
CA ASP A 150 3.94 15.27 -4.59
C ASP A 150 3.14 15.95 -5.71
N LYS A 151 3.01 15.33 -6.88
CA LYS A 151 2.14 15.84 -7.97
C LYS A 151 0.66 15.99 -7.59
N TYR A 152 0.24 15.36 -6.49
CA TYR A 152 -1.15 15.31 -6.02
C TYR A 152 -1.32 15.81 -4.58
N LEU A 153 -0.21 16.10 -3.88
CA LEU A 153 -0.19 16.52 -2.48
C LEU A 153 0.13 18.01 -2.31
N ASP A 154 -0.14 18.80 -3.35
CA ASP A 154 0.02 20.27 -3.40
C ASP A 154 -1.26 21.01 -2.97
#